data_AF-A0A931GX36-F1
#
_entry.id   AF-A0A931GX36-F1
#
_cell.length_a   1.000
_cell.length_b   1.000
_cell.length_c   1.000
_cell.angle_alpha   90.00
_cell.angle_beta   90.00
_cell.angle_gamma   90.00
#
_symmetry.space_group_name_H-M   'P 1'
#
loop_
_entity.id
_entity.type
_entity.pdbx_description
1 polymer ?
#
loop_
_entity_poly.entity_id
_entity_poly.type
_entity_poly.pdbx_seq_one_letter_code
_entity_poly.pdbx_strand_id
1 'polypeptide(L)' 'MEARKSTGKYWIYFFLWLVLMIVMLISDDARPFFWLALPGVCTHFAMAMDIM' A
#
# COMPACT_ATOMS: atom_id res chain seq x y z
N MET A 1 26.18 4.80 -14.18
CA MET A 1 25.62 3.98 -13.09
C MET A 1 24.14 4.28 -13.05
N GLU A 2 23.29 3.38 -13.55
CA GLU A 2 21.84 3.57 -13.51
C GLU A 2 21.43 3.79 -12.05
N ALA A 3 20.82 4.93 -11.78
CA ALA A 3 20.37 5.31 -10.45
C ALA A 3 19.31 4.30 -10.02
N ARG A 4 19.73 3.27 -9.26
CA ARG A 4 18.85 2.25 -8.69
C ARG A 4 17.77 2.97 -7.87
N LYS A 5 16.57 3.10 -8.44
CA LYS A 5 15.43 3.79 -7.83
C LYS A 5 15.22 3.14 -6.47
N SER A 6 15.30 3.92 -5.39
CA SER A 6 15.25 3.40 -4.02
C SER A 6 13.82 2.94 -3.72
N THR A 7 13.52 1.67 -4.02
CA THR A 7 12.18 1.09 -3.81
C THR A 7 11.84 0.83 -2.35
N GLY A 8 12.84 0.85 -1.46
CA GLY A 8 12.65 0.58 -0.03
C GLY A 8 11.69 1.54 0.66
N LYS A 9 11.58 2.79 0.19
CA LYS A 9 10.62 3.77 0.73
C LYS A 9 9.18 3.37 0.41
N TYR A 10 8.92 2.86 -0.79
CA TYR A 10 7.59 2.42 -1.22
C TYR A 10 7.12 1.15 -0.51
N TRP A 11 8.05 0.26 -0.13
CA TRP A 11 7.74 -0.88 0.74
C TRP A 11 7.17 -0.45 2.10
N ILE A 12 7.72 0.60 2.71
CA ILE A 12 7.21 1.13 3.98
C ILE A 12 5.78 1.67 3.81
N TYR A 13 5.55 2.43 2.74
CA TYR A 13 4.21 2.94 2.44
C TYR A 13 3.22 1.81 2.13
N PHE A 14 3.64 0.76 1.42
CA PHE A 14 2.82 -0.42 1.17
C PHE A 14 2.38 -1.09 2.49
N PHE A 15 3.31 -1.35 3.41
CA PHE A 15 2.97 -1.95 4.70
C PHE A 15 2.07 -1.06 5.54
N LEU A 16 2.28 0.26 5.52
CA LEU A 16 1.42 1.21 6.23
C LEU A 16 -0.01 1.18 5.69
N TRP A 17 -0.18 1.19 4.37
CA TRP A 17 -1.49 1.07 3.73
C TRP A 17 -2.13 -0.31 3.95
N LEU A 18 -1.33 -1.38 3.96
CA LEU A 18 -1.81 -2.74 4.20
C LEU A 18 -2.33 -2.93 5.63
N VAL A 19 -1.62 -2.37 6.62
CA VAL A 19 -2.08 -2.35 8.03
C VAL A 19 -3.38 -1.55 8.14
N LEU A 20 -3.47 -0.38 7.49
CA LEU A 20 -4.68 0.44 7.48
C LEU A 20 -5.87 -0.31 6.86
N MET A 21 -5.64 -1.04 5.76
CA MET A 21 -6.65 -1.90 5.13
C MET A 21 -7.11 -3.04 6.06
N ILE A 22 -6.18 -3.69 6.77
CA ILE A 22 -6.51 -4.75 7.74
C ILE A 22 -7.35 -4.19 8.90
N VAL A 23 -6.98 -3.03 9.44
CA VAL A 23 -7.74 -2.36 10.51
C VAL A 23 -9.16 -2.02 10.04
N MET A 24 -9.31 -1.51 8.82
CA MET A 24 -10.63 -1.26 8.22
C MET A 24 -11.44 -2.54 7.99
N LEU A 25 -10.78 -3.66 7.69
CA LEU A 25 -11.45 -4.95 7.50
C LEU A 25 -11.95 -5.55 8.82
N ILE A 26 -11.27 -5.29 9.93
CA ILE A 26 -11.65 -5.78 11.26
C ILE A 26 -12.80 -4.95 11.85
N SER A 27 -12.75 -3.63 11.69
CA SER A 27 -13.80 -2.72 12.18
C SER A 27 -15.10 -2.85 11.36
N ASP A 28 -16.19 -3.21 12.02
CA ASP A 28 -17.50 -3.46 11.37
C ASP A 28 -18.03 -2.22 10.64
N ASP A 29 -17.86 -1.04 11.23
CA ASP A 29 -18.26 0.25 10.64
C ASP A 29 -17.40 0.70 9.44
N ALA A 30 -16.13 0.26 9.39
CA ALA A 30 -15.17 0.67 8.36
C ALA A 30 -15.03 -0.35 7.23
N ARG A 31 -15.63 -1.54 7.38
CA ARG A 31 -15.62 -2.64 6.42
C ARG A 31 -15.99 -2.23 4.98
N PRO A 32 -17.02 -1.39 4.70
CA PRO A 32 -17.31 -0.95 3.33
C PRO A 32 -16.28 0.02 2.76
N PHE A 33 -15.53 0.72 3.62
CA PHE A 33 -14.48 1.65 3.21
C PHE A 33 -13.17 0.95 2.83
N PHE A 34 -13.11 -0.39 2.88
CA PHE A 34 -11.92 -1.13 2.45
C PHE A 34 -11.51 -0.83 0.99
N TRP A 35 -12.49 -0.47 0.15
CA TRP A 35 -12.26 -0.04 -1.24
C TRP A 35 -11.47 1.26 -1.35
N LEU A 36 -11.51 2.12 -0.32
CA LEU A 36 -10.74 3.35 -0.30
C LEU A 36 -9.24 3.08 -0.06
N ALA A 37 -8.93 2.03 0.70
CA ALA A 37 -7.55 1.64 1.00
C ALA A 37 -6.90 0.80 -0.11
N LEU A 38 -7.70 0.04 -0.88
CA LEU A 38 -7.27 -0.79 -2.00
C LEU A 38 -6.34 -0.08 -3.02
N PRO A 39 -6.70 1.09 -3.59
CA PRO A 39 -5.83 1.78 -4.54
C PRO A 39 -4.51 2.23 -3.91
N GLY A 40 -4.51 2.59 -2.62
CA GLY A 40 -3.30 2.94 -1.87
C GLY A 40 -2.35 1.74 -1.74
N VAL A 41 -2.88 0.57 -1.36
CA VAL A 41 -2.12 -0.68 -1.27
C VAL A 41 -1.54 -1.08 -2.64
N CYS A 42 -2.38 -1.13 -3.68
CA CYS A 42 -1.95 -1.57 -5.02
C CYS A 42 -0.92 -0.62 -5.66
N THR A 43 -1.09 0.70 -5.50
CA THR A 43 -0.17 1.70 -6.07
C THR A 43 1.21 1.61 -5.43
N HIS A 44 1.28 1.58 -4.10
CA HIS A 44 2.56 1.50 -3.40
C HIS A 44 3.21 0.12 -3.57
N PHE A 45 2.42 -0.95 -3.72
CA PHE A 45 2.92 -2.27 -4.09
C PHE A 45 3.60 -2.26 -5.47
N ALA A 46 2.95 -1.69 -6.49
CA ALA A 46 3.52 -1.61 -7.82
C ALA A 46 4.79 -0.74 -7.89
N MET A 47 4.82 0.37 -7.15
CA MET A 47 6.02 1.21 -6.99
C MET A 47 7.13 0.49 -6.20
N ALA A 48 6.79 -0.32 -5.21
CA ALA A 48 7.73 -1.11 -4.42
C ALA A 48 8.37 -2.24 -5.24
N MET A 49 7.63 -2.78 -6.20
CA MET A 49 8.08 -3.81 -7.14
C MET A 49 8.83 -3.24 -8.36
N ASP A 50 8.99 -1.92 -8.44
CA ASP A 50 9.61 -1.21 -9.58
C ASP A 50 8.92 -1.49 -10.93
N ILE A 51 7.60 -1.77 -10.89
CA ILE A 51 6.79 -2.04 -12.09
C ILE A 51 6.15 -0.74 -12.62
N MET A 52 6.37 0.38 -11.91
CA MET A 52 5.92 1.75 -12.25
C MET A 52 7.08 2.75 -12.14
#